data_AF-A0A4D4IXR4-F1
#
_entry.id   AF-A0A4D4IXR4-F1
#
_cell.length_a   1.000
_cell.length_b   1.000
_cell.length_c   1.000
_cell.angle_alpha   90.00
_cell.angle_beta   90.00
_cell.angle_gamma   90.00
#
_symmetry.space_group_name_H-M   'P 1'
#
loop_
_entity.id
_entity.type
_entity.pdbx_description
1 polymer ?
#
loop_
_entity_poly.entity_id
_entity_poly.type
_entity_poly.pdbx_seq_one_letter_code
_entity_poly.pdbx_strand_id
1 'polypeptide(L)'
;MVHDFVAGFDTYTEKPGHSWPADVAFADVDPAEYVAAVIPGGRAPEHIRNNPDCQRIVRHFVEERRPLAHLCHAAQPAAPRRPLAEPSPASGGGADRA
;
A
#
# COMPACT_ATOMS: atom_id res chain seq x y z
N MET A 1 4.21 -15.34 -1.70
CA MET A 1 3.90 -15.72 -0.31
C MET A 1 2.67 -16.60 -0.31
N VAL A 2 2.60 -17.58 0.59
CA VAL A 2 1.46 -18.48 0.75
C VAL A 2 0.92 -18.33 2.18
N HIS A 3 -0.40 -18.15 2.31
CA HIS A 3 -1.10 -18.24 3.59
C HIS A 3 -1.41 -19.69 3.88
N ASP A 4 -1.11 -20.14 5.09
CA ASP A 4 -1.42 -21.48 5.58
C ASP A 4 -1.88 -21.43 7.04
N PHE A 5 -2.67 -22.41 7.46
CA PHE A 5 -3.18 -22.50 8.82
C PHE A 5 -2.43 -23.58 9.59
N VAL A 6 -1.83 -23.19 10.72
CA VAL A 6 -1.04 -24.07 11.59
C VAL A 6 -1.68 -24.09 12.97
N ALA A 7 -1.77 -25.27 13.59
CA ALA A 7 -2.34 -25.41 14.92
C ALA A 7 -1.60 -24.52 15.94
N GLY A 8 -2.37 -23.85 16.81
CA GLY A 8 -1.83 -22.91 17.81
C GLY A 8 -1.69 -21.46 17.33
N PHE A 9 -2.08 -21.14 16.10
CA PHE A 9 -2.15 -19.78 15.59
C PHE A 9 -3.61 -19.37 15.34
N ASP A 10 -3.99 -18.18 15.81
CA ASP A 10 -5.32 -17.60 15.61
C ASP A 10 -5.50 -16.96 14.21
N THR A 11 -4.41 -16.79 13.48
CA THR A 11 -4.37 -16.22 12.13
C THR A 11 -3.51 -17.08 11.20
N TYR A 12 -3.51 -16.76 9.91
CA TYR A 12 -2.67 -17.43 8.95
C TYR A 12 -1.19 -17.25 9.27
N THR A 13 -0.41 -18.28 8.99
CA THR A 13 1.04 -18.21 8.89
C THR A 13 1.45 -17.88 7.46
N GLU A 14 2.62 -17.26 7.31
CA GLU A 14 3.16 -16.91 6.00
C GLU A 14 4.34 -17.81 5.65
N LYS A 15 4.31 -18.39 4.45
CA LYS A 15 5.42 -19.19 3.91
C LYS A 15 5.94 -18.56 2.60
N PRO A 16 7.23 -18.75 2.26
CA PRO A 16 7.75 -18.39 0.94
C PRO A 16 6.88 -19.02 -0.15
N GLY A 17 6.53 -18.22 -1.15
CA GLY A 17 5.85 -18.70 -2.35
C GLY A 17 6.72 -18.46 -3.58
N HIS A 18 6.15 -18.64 -4.76
CA HIS A 18 6.83 -18.33 -6.01
C HIS A 18 7.24 -16.84 -6.08
N SER A 19 8.47 -16.60 -6.53
CA SER A 19 8.95 -15.30 -6.94
C SER A 19 8.68 -15.10 -8.43
N TRP A 20 8.43 -13.87 -8.83
CA TRP A 20 8.27 -13.49 -10.23
C TRP A 20 9.09 -12.22 -10.50
N PRO A 21 9.89 -12.16 -11.57
CA PRO A 21 10.61 -10.94 -11.94
C PRO A 21 9.62 -9.87 -12.41
N ALA A 22 9.80 -8.62 -11.98
CA ALA A 22 8.99 -7.52 -12.49
C ALA A 22 9.39 -7.16 -13.91
N ASP A 23 8.40 -6.97 -14.80
CA ASP A 23 8.63 -6.61 -16.20
C ASP A 23 8.89 -5.10 -16.38
N VAL A 24 8.31 -4.26 -15.52
CA VAL A 24 8.38 -2.79 -15.58
C VAL A 24 8.43 -2.20 -14.17
N ALA A 25 9.23 -1.15 -13.97
CA ALA A 25 9.27 -0.42 -12.71
C ALA A 25 8.12 0.62 -12.65
N PHE A 26 7.61 0.93 -11.45
CA PHE A 26 6.53 1.91 -11.31
C PHE A 26 6.86 3.28 -11.93
N ALA A 27 8.12 3.71 -11.84
CA ALA A 27 8.58 4.98 -12.41
C ALA A 27 8.40 5.04 -13.94
N ASP A 28 8.49 3.89 -14.61
CA ASP A 28 8.47 3.79 -16.07
C ASP A 28 7.06 3.49 -16.63
N VAL A 29 6.06 3.30 -15.76
CA VAL A 29 4.68 3.03 -16.18
C VAL A 29 3.97 4.31 -16.59
N ASP A 30 3.51 4.38 -17.83
CA ASP A 30 2.44 5.29 -18.26
C ASP A 30 1.07 4.63 -18.06
N PRO A 31 0.26 5.05 -17.05
CA PRO A 31 -1.01 4.41 -16.77
C PRO A 31 -2.06 4.60 -17.87
N ALA A 32 -1.89 5.59 -18.77
CA ALA A 32 -2.80 5.80 -19.90
C ALA A 32 -2.77 4.63 -20.90
N GLU A 33 -1.66 3.89 -20.99
CA GLU A 33 -1.49 2.76 -21.91
C GLU A 33 -2.25 1.49 -21.48
N TYR A 34 -2.77 1.43 -20.25
CA TYR A 34 -3.35 0.22 -19.67
C TYR A 34 -4.85 0.37 -19.45
N VAL A 35 -5.68 -0.56 -19.91
CA VAL A 35 -7.16 -0.45 -19.78
C VAL A 35 -7.69 -0.65 -18.35
N ALA A 36 -6.91 -1.25 -17.46
CA ALA A 36 -7.27 -1.56 -16.08
C ALA A 36 -6.02 -1.74 -15.20
N ALA A 37 -6.18 -1.66 -13.88
CA ALA A 37 -5.16 -2.00 -12.90
C ALA A 37 -5.64 -3.05 -11.89
N VAL A 38 -4.74 -3.96 -11.49
CA VAL A 38 -4.99 -4.96 -10.45
C VAL A 38 -3.90 -4.86 -9.39
N ILE A 39 -4.31 -4.67 -8.13
CA ILE A 39 -3.40 -4.65 -6.98
C ILE A 39 -3.58 -5.95 -6.20
N PRO A 40 -2.61 -6.89 -6.26
CA PRO A 40 -2.67 -8.10 -5.45
C PRO A 40 -2.42 -7.80 -3.96
N GLY A 41 -2.95 -8.67 -3.11
CA GLY A 41 -2.80 -8.58 -1.65
C GLY A 41 -1.44 -9.06 -1.14
N GLY A 42 -1.46 -9.74 0.02
CA GLY A 42 -0.25 -10.12 0.75
C GLY A 42 0.39 -8.92 1.45
N ARG A 43 1.69 -9.00 1.73
CA ARG A 43 2.42 -7.92 2.43
C ARG A 43 2.94 -6.81 1.52
N ALA A 44 3.02 -7.03 0.20
CA ALA A 44 3.54 -6.01 -0.72
C ALA A 44 2.81 -4.65 -0.64
N PRO A 45 1.46 -4.60 -0.55
CA PRO A 45 0.71 -3.36 -0.34
C PRO A 45 1.20 -2.48 0.81
N GLU A 46 1.66 -3.07 1.91
CA GLU A 46 2.17 -2.31 3.06
C GLU A 46 3.43 -1.49 2.70
N HIS A 47 4.30 -2.07 1.87
CA HIS A 47 5.56 -1.44 1.47
C HIS A 47 5.37 -0.44 0.33
N ILE A 48 4.48 -0.73 -0.62
CA ILE A 48 4.31 0.09 -1.83
C ILE A 48 3.31 1.23 -1.67
N ARG A 49 2.44 1.22 -0.64
CA ARG A 49 1.38 2.23 -0.46
C ARG A 49 1.88 3.68 -0.39
N ASN A 50 3.13 3.88 0.01
CA ASN A 50 3.75 5.20 0.15
C ASN A 50 4.68 5.56 -1.03
N ASN A 51 4.85 4.66 -2.00
CA ASN A 51 5.65 4.95 -3.19
C ASN A 51 4.88 5.96 -4.07
N PRO A 52 5.49 7.11 -4.43
CA PRO A 52 4.79 8.15 -5.19
C PRO A 52 4.38 7.70 -6.59
N ASP A 53 5.17 6.86 -7.26
CA ASP A 53 4.85 6.32 -8.58
C ASP A 53 3.70 5.32 -8.51
N CYS A 54 3.66 4.47 -7.49
CA CYS A 54 2.53 3.59 -7.22
C CYS A 54 1.25 4.40 -7.01
N GLN A 55 1.29 5.46 -6.20
CA GLN A 55 0.15 6.35 -5.97
C GLN A 55 -0.27 7.10 -7.23
N ARG A 56 0.68 7.55 -8.07
CA ARG A 56 0.40 8.19 -9.37
C ARG A 56 -0.42 7.26 -10.27
N ILE A 57 0.00 6.01 -10.39
CA ILE A 57 -0.70 4.99 -11.19
C ILE A 57 -2.11 4.76 -10.63
N VAL A 58 -2.23 4.44 -9.34
CA VAL A 58 -3.53 4.12 -8.72
C VAL A 58 -4.52 5.28 -8.83
N ARG A 59 -4.04 6.51 -8.60
CA ARG A 59 -4.84 7.73 -8.69
C ARG A 59 -5.41 7.95 -10.08
N HIS A 60 -4.61 7.73 -11.14
CA HIS A 60 -5.09 7.82 -12.51
C HIS A 60 -6.32 6.93 -12.76
N PHE A 61 -6.28 5.66 -12.33
CA PHE A 61 -7.43 4.76 -12.51
C PHE A 61 -8.66 5.19 -11.72
N VAL A 62 -8.48 5.75 -10.52
CA VAL A 62 -9.57 6.28 -9.70
C VAL A 62 -10.18 7.54 -10.34
N GLU A 63 -9.36 8.51 -10.71
CA GLU A 63 -9.79 9.81 -11.25
C GLU A 63 -10.46 9.67 -12.62
N GLU A 64 -9.90 8.81 -13.48
CA GLU A 64 -10.47 8.53 -14.80
C GLU A 64 -11.62 7.53 -14.76
N ARG A 65 -12.02 7.05 -13.57
CA ARG A 65 -13.08 6.05 -13.37
C ARG A 65 -12.87 4.79 -14.19
N ARG A 66 -11.60 4.37 -14.30
CA ARG A 66 -11.18 3.18 -15.03
C ARG A 66 -11.20 1.96 -14.09
N PRO A 67 -11.31 0.74 -14.62
CA PRO A 67 -11.34 -0.46 -13.80
C PRO A 67 -10.09 -0.59 -12.91
N LEU A 68 -10.32 -0.63 -11.60
CA LEU A 68 -9.31 -0.87 -10.57
C LEU A 68 -9.79 -2.02 -9.68
N ALA A 69 -9.09 -3.15 -9.72
CA ALA A 69 -9.35 -4.29 -8.86
C ALA A 69 -8.28 -4.38 -7.77
N HIS A 70 -8.70 -4.71 -6.55
CA HIS A 70 -7.81 -4.83 -5.41
C HIS A 70 -8.32 -5.94 -4.48
N LEU A 71 -7.40 -6.74 -3.95
CA LEU A 71 -7.73 -7.93 -3.17
C LEU A 71 -7.01 -7.92 -1.81
N CYS A 72 -7.70 -8.36 -0.76
CA CYS A 72 -7.12 -8.53 0.58
C CYS A 72 -6.56 -7.19 1.13
N HIS A 73 -5.26 -7.10 1.43
CA HIS A 73 -4.62 -5.88 1.95
C HIS A 73 -4.36 -4.79 0.89
N ALA A 74 -4.67 -5.07 -0.38
CA ALA A 74 -4.46 -4.14 -1.49
C ALA A 74 -5.41 -2.92 -1.50
N ALA A 75 -6.32 -2.81 -0.55
CA ALA A 75 -7.03 -1.56 -0.31
C ALA A 75 -6.11 -0.46 0.24
N GLN A 76 -4.96 -0.80 0.83
CA GLN A 76 -4.07 0.20 1.43
C GLN A 76 -3.51 1.23 0.43
N PRO A 77 -2.99 0.85 -0.76
CA PRO A 77 -2.50 1.83 -1.74
C PRO A 77 -3.63 2.60 -2.43
N ALA A 78 -4.84 2.04 -2.47
CA ALA A 78 -6.03 2.67 -3.07
C ALA A 78 -6.82 3.56 -2.09
N ALA A 79 -6.54 3.46 -0.78
CA ALA A 79 -7.25 4.22 0.22
C ALA A 79 -6.84 5.70 0.19
N PRO A 80 -7.80 6.63 0.38
CA PRO A 80 -7.48 8.04 0.50
C PRO A 80 -6.54 8.25 1.70
N ARG A 81 -5.42 8.94 1.46
CA ARG A 81 -4.50 9.31 2.53
C ARG A 81 -5.18 10.33 3.44
N ARG A 82 -5.41 9.96 4.70
CA ARG A 82 -5.68 10.97 5.74
C ARG A 82 -4.40 11.83 5.87
N PRO A 83 -4.48 13.17 5.84
CA PRO A 83 -3.33 14.01 6.13
C PRO A 83 -2.71 13.55 7.46
N LEU A 84 -1.39 13.44 7.52
CA LEU A 84 -0.72 13.25 8.82
C LEU A 84 -1.19 14.41 9.70
N ALA A 85 -1.73 14.10 10.87
CA ALA A 85 -2.07 15.15 11.81
C ALA A 85 -0.78 15.91 12.14
N GLU A 86 -0.85 17.25 12.08
CA GLU A 86 0.19 18.10 12.65
C GLU A 86 0.46 17.62 14.09
N PRO A 87 1.73 17.52 14.51
CA PRO A 87 2.03 17.17 15.89
C PRO A 87 1.31 18.15 16.82
N SER A 88 0.61 17.62 17.83
CA SER A 88 -0.07 18.45 18.82
C SER A 88 0.93 19.40 19.48
N PRO A 89 0.59 20.70 19.65
CA PRO A 89 1.48 21.67 20.32
C PRO A 89 1.74 21.34 21.81
N ALA A 90 1.05 20.34 22.37
CA ALA A 90 1.22 19.92 23.75
C ALA A 90 2.40 18.95 23.95
N SER A 91 3.62 19.45 23.74
CA SER A 91 4.82 18.95 24.46
C SER A 91 5.82 20.07 24.81
N GLY A 92 5.51 21.33 24.46
CA GLY A 92 6.24 22.48 24.94
C GLY A 92 5.63 23.05 26.21
N GLY A 93 6.26 22.80 27.36
CA GLY A 93 6.05 23.64 28.55
C GLY A 93 6.23 22.94 29.89
N GLY A 94 7.40 23.14 30.51
CA GLY A 94 7.64 22.72 31.89
C GLY A 94 8.98 23.20 32.46
N ALA A 95 9.20 24.53 32.43
CA ALA A 95 10.01 25.34 33.35
C ALA A 95 11.40 24.85 33.81
N ASP A 96 12.42 25.61 33.39
CA ASP A 96 13.52 26.07 34.24
C ASP A 96 13.05 26.36 35.68
N ARG A 97 13.64 25.70 36.70
CA ARG A 97 14.06 26.27 38.00
C ARG A 97 15.06 25.36 38.74
N ALA A 98 16.19 25.98 39.11
CA ALA A 98 17.24 25.61 40.08
C ALA A 98 18.41 24.74 39.59
#